data_AF-A0A5C4LSX3-F1
#
_entry.id   AF-A0A5C4LSX3-F1
#
_cell.length_a   1.000
_cell.length_b   1.000
_cell.length_c   1.000
_cell.angle_alpha   90.00
_cell.angle_beta   90.00
_cell.angle_gamma   90.00
#
_symmetry.space_group_name_H-M   'P 1'
#
loop_
_entity.id
_entity.type
_entity.pdbx_description
1 polymer ?
#
loop_
_entity_poly.entity_id
_entity_poly.type
_entity_poly.pdbx_seq_one_letter_code
_entity_poly.pdbx_strand_id
1 'polypeptide(L)'
;MPISDRRAAPCRFCGRSPAPGEHRLPGPAGPVCADCVEAGLALVRDGRARPSLGGTPLLAAERGSDLACEFCGRRERRTFFGFRRPLARMIGGPGNAVICADCLDRAGDVLNRALRQR
;
A
#
# COMPACT_ATOMS: atom_id res chain seq x y z
N MET A 1 1.41 -20.71 -20.27
CA MET A 1 0.73 -20.20 -19.07
C MET A 1 0.25 -18.79 -19.37
N PRO A 2 -1.05 -18.48 -19.31
CA PRO A 2 -1.51 -17.13 -19.61
C PRO A 2 -0.91 -16.18 -18.58
N ILE A 3 -0.36 -15.07 -19.06
CA ILE A 3 0.09 -13.96 -18.22
C ILE A 3 -1.19 -13.32 -17.70
N SER A 4 -1.76 -13.86 -16.62
CA SER A 4 -2.94 -13.28 -15.98
C SER A 4 -2.61 -11.81 -15.71
N ASP A 5 -3.38 -10.93 -16.34
CA ASP A 5 -3.17 -9.49 -16.22
C ASP A 5 -3.33 -9.12 -14.75
N ARG A 6 -2.21 -8.96 -14.05
CA ARG A 6 -2.21 -8.64 -12.61
C ARG A 6 -2.91 -7.31 -12.33
N ARG A 7 -3.22 -6.50 -13.36
CA ARG A 7 -4.05 -5.29 -13.25
C ARG A 7 -5.53 -5.60 -13.13
N ALA A 8 -6.00 -6.72 -13.69
CA ALA A 8 -7.37 -7.20 -13.58
C ALA A 8 -7.67 -7.85 -12.21
N ALA A 9 -6.63 -8.13 -11.42
CA ALA A 9 -6.78 -8.77 -10.12
C ALA A 9 -7.44 -7.84 -9.07
N PRO A 10 -8.13 -8.42 -8.07
CA PRO A 10 -8.66 -7.68 -6.94
C PRO A 10 -7.57 -6.90 -6.19
N CYS A 11 -7.95 -5.77 -5.59
CA CYS A 11 -7.04 -4.97 -4.79
C CYS A 11 -6.54 -5.78 -3.59
N ARG A 12 -5.23 -5.79 -3.36
CA ARG A 12 -4.57 -6.52 -2.28
C ARG A 12 -5.07 -6.14 -0.88
N PHE A 13 -5.53 -4.91 -0.69
CA PHE A 13 -5.97 -4.38 0.62
C PHE A 13 -7.48 -4.41 0.82
N CYS A 14 -8.27 -4.06 -0.19
CA CYS A 14 -9.73 -3.97 -0.06
C CYS A 14 -10.49 -5.08 -0.79
N GLY A 15 -9.80 -5.94 -1.54
CA GLY A 15 -10.43 -7.03 -2.29
C GLY A 15 -11.32 -6.58 -3.45
N ARG A 16 -11.44 -5.28 -3.75
CA ARG A 16 -12.30 -4.81 -4.85
C ARG A 16 -11.69 -5.12 -6.20
N SER A 17 -12.53 -5.62 -7.11
CA SER A 17 -12.21 -5.75 -8.54
C SER A 17 -11.96 -4.38 -9.19
N PRO A 18 -11.16 -4.30 -10.26
CA PRO A 18 -10.90 -3.06 -10.98
C PRO A 18 -12.13 -2.52 -11.68
N ALA A 19 -12.37 -1.21 -11.54
CA ALA A 19 -13.29 -0.49 -12.39
C ALA A 19 -12.68 -0.29 -13.79
N PRO A 20 -13.50 -0.17 -14.86
CA PRO A 20 -12.99 0.11 -16.20
C PRO A 20 -12.11 1.37 -16.22
N GLY A 21 -10.89 1.23 -16.74
CA GLY A 21 -9.93 2.34 -16.81
C GLY A 21 -9.34 2.78 -15.45
N GLU A 22 -9.54 2.03 -14.37
CA GLU A 22 -8.93 2.33 -13.07
C GLU A 22 -7.41 2.05 -13.11
N HIS A 23 -6.61 3.03 -12.69
CA HIS A 23 -5.18 2.84 -12.51
C HIS A 23 -4.89 2.26 -11.13
N ARG A 24 -4.06 1.21 -11.10
CA ARG A 24 -3.66 0.54 -9.88
C ARG A 24 -2.15 0.38 -9.83
N LEU A 25 -1.59 0.48 -8.63
CA LEU A 25 -0.18 0.18 -8.43
C LEU A 25 0.03 -1.33 -8.51
N PRO A 26 0.88 -1.85 -9.39
CA PRO A 26 1.23 -3.26 -9.38
C PRO A 26 2.05 -3.60 -8.12
N GLY A 27 1.77 -4.75 -7.52
CA GLY A 27 2.50 -5.28 -6.36
C GLY A 27 2.79 -6.77 -6.50
N PRO A 28 3.75 -7.31 -5.73
CA PRO A 28 4.16 -8.71 -5.82
C PRO A 28 3.04 -9.69 -5.47
N ALA A 29 2.22 -9.35 -4.47
CA ALA A 29 1.07 -10.15 -4.02
C ALA A 29 -0.27 -9.71 -4.63
N GLY A 30 -0.28 -8.67 -5.47
CA GLY A 30 -1.49 -8.12 -6.09
C GLY A 30 -1.45 -6.60 -6.23
N PRO A 31 -2.36 -6.02 -7.03
CA PRO A 31 -2.42 -4.58 -7.26
C PRO A 31 -3.01 -3.83 -6.06
N VAL A 32 -2.72 -2.54 -5.94
CA VAL A 32 -3.31 -1.63 -4.93
C VAL A 32 -4.10 -0.53 -5.64
N CYS A 33 -5.36 -0.35 -5.27
CA CYS A 33 -6.21 0.71 -5.81
C CYS A 33 -5.85 2.08 -5.24
N ALA A 34 -6.20 3.15 -5.95
CA ALA A 34 -5.92 4.52 -5.54
C ALA A 34 -6.50 4.84 -4.15
N ASP A 35 -7.73 4.41 -3.85
CA ASP A 35 -8.36 4.67 -2.55
C ASP A 35 -7.60 4.05 -1.38
N CYS A 36 -7.04 2.85 -1.55
CA CYS A 36 -6.22 2.22 -0.51
C CYS A 36 -4.87 2.91 -0.34
N VAL A 37 -4.31 3.46 -1.42
CA VAL A 37 -3.09 4.28 -1.35
C VAL A 37 -3.38 5.57 -0.60
N GLU A 38 -4.47 6.27 -0.94
CA GLU A 38 -4.87 7.52 -0.29
C GLU A 38 -5.19 7.32 1.20
N ALA A 39 -6.03 6.33 1.52
CA ALA A 39 -6.36 5.99 2.90
C ALA A 39 -5.11 5.59 3.70
N GLY A 40 -4.21 4.83 3.08
CA GLY A 40 -2.93 4.45 3.67
C GLY A 40 -2.01 5.64 3.92
N LEU A 41 -1.90 6.58 2.98
CA LEU A 41 -1.14 7.82 3.13
C LEU A 41 -1.66 8.67 4.29
N ALA A 42 -2.98 8.79 4.41
CA ALA A 42 -3.58 9.53 5.51
C ALA A 42 -3.34 8.83 6.86
N LEU A 43 -3.50 7.50 6.90
CA LEU A 43 -3.27 6.66 8.08
C LEU A 43 -1.82 6.70 8.57
N VAL A 44 -0.82 6.65 7.69
CA VAL A 44 0.60 6.72 8.13
C VAL A 44 0.99 8.12 8.61
N ARG A 45 0.22 9.15 8.27
CA ARG A 45 0.42 10.53 8.72
C ARG A 45 -0.20 10.80 10.08
N ASP A 46 -1.43 10.35 10.32
CA ASP A 46 -2.17 10.64 11.56
C ASP A 46 -2.23 9.47 12.57
N GLY A 47 -1.81 8.27 12.14
CA GLY A 47 -1.83 7.05 12.94
C GLY A 47 -3.22 6.47 13.19
N ARG A 48 -4.28 6.98 12.54
CA ARG A 48 -5.67 6.59 12.78
C ARG A 48 -6.09 5.49 11.82
N ALA A 49 -6.72 4.45 12.37
CA ALA A 49 -7.35 3.40 11.59
C ALA A 49 -8.45 3.98 10.68
N ARG A 50 -8.58 3.44 9.47
CA ARG A 50 -9.55 3.90 8.47
C ARG A 50 -10.17 2.71 7.75
N PRO A 51 -11.47 2.75 7.41
CA PRO A 51 -12.05 1.74 6.54
C PRO A 51 -11.52 1.90 5.12
N SER A 52 -11.25 0.79 4.44
CA SER A 52 -11.11 0.78 3.00
C SER A 52 -12.49 0.79 2.33
N LEU A 53 -12.56 1.19 1.06
CA LEU A 53 -13.80 1.12 0.28
C LEU A 53 -14.31 -0.32 0.05
N GLY A 54 -13.50 -1.33 0.34
CA GLY A 54 -13.95 -2.74 0.35
C GLY A 54 -14.46 -3.20 1.71
N GLY A 55 -14.62 -2.29 2.67
CA GLY A 55 -15.10 -2.60 4.03
C GLY A 55 -14.04 -3.22 4.94
N THR A 56 -12.81 -3.43 4.47
CA THR A 56 -11.71 -3.96 5.30
C THR A 56 -11.06 -2.84 6.11
N PRO A 57 -10.76 -3.06 7.41
CA PRO A 57 -10.05 -2.07 8.20
C PRO A 57 -8.59 -1.96 7.73
N LEU A 58 -8.12 -0.72 7.61
CA LEU A 58 -6.72 -0.37 7.41
C LEU A 58 -6.19 0.13 8.75
N LEU A 59 -5.11 -0.48 9.23
CA LEU A 59 -4.53 -0.24 10.55
C LEU A 59 -3.08 0.24 10.42
N ALA A 60 -2.67 1.13 11.32
CA ALA A 60 -1.26 1.46 11.45
C ALA A 60 -0.54 0.29 12.15
N ALA A 61 0.61 -0.12 11.63
CA ALA A 61 1.46 -1.07 12.33
C ALA A 61 1.97 -0.46 13.64
N GLU A 62 2.03 -1.29 14.69
CA GLU A 62 2.61 -0.88 15.97
C GLU A 62 4.08 -0.46 15.81
N ARG A 63 4.50 0.51 16.61
CA ARG A 63 5.91 0.94 16.63
C ARG A 63 6.77 -0.23 17.10
N GLY A 64 7.71 -0.65 16.25
CA GLY A 64 8.58 -1.80 16.53
C GLY A 64 8.08 -3.13 15.97
N SER A 65 6.98 -3.16 15.23
CA SER A 65 6.54 -4.39 14.55
C SER A 65 7.64 -4.91 13.61
N ASP A 66 7.91 -6.21 13.67
CA ASP A 66 8.85 -6.91 12.77
C ASP A 66 8.32 -7.14 11.35
N LEU A 67 7.11 -6.66 11.05
CA LEU A 67 6.48 -6.80 9.75
C LEU A 67 7.29 -6.09 8.66
N ALA A 68 7.70 -6.86 7.66
CA ALA A 68 8.36 -6.33 6.48
C ALA A 68 7.34 -5.78 5.49
N CYS A 69 7.67 -4.69 4.81
CA CYS A 69 6.87 -4.20 3.69
C CYS A 69 6.91 -5.23 2.55
N GLU A 70 5.75 -5.68 2.05
CA GLU A 70 5.67 -6.67 0.96
C GLU A 70 6.29 -6.14 -0.34
N PHE A 71 6.37 -4.82 -0.52
CA PHE A 71 6.83 -4.17 -1.76
C PHE A 71 8.33 -3.95 -1.83
N CYS A 72 8.96 -3.58 -0.71
CA CYS A 72 10.40 -3.27 -0.67
C CYS A 72 11.20 -4.15 0.29
N GLY A 73 10.56 -5.05 1.03
CA GLY A 73 11.18 -5.94 2.02
C GLY A 73 11.70 -5.24 3.29
N ARG A 74 11.62 -3.91 3.39
CA ARG A 74 12.22 -3.16 4.50
C ARG A 74 11.39 -3.24 5.78
N ARG A 75 12.10 -3.44 6.91
CA ARG A 75 11.58 -3.44 8.29
C ARG A 75 11.93 -2.19 9.09
N GLU A 76 12.74 -1.30 8.54
CA GLU A 76 13.15 -0.07 9.23
C GLU A 76 13.78 0.88 8.23
N ARG A 77 13.82 2.16 8.58
CA ARG A 77 14.59 3.14 7.84
C ARG A 77 15.93 3.34 8.52
N ARG A 78 17.02 3.05 7.81
CA ARG A 78 18.37 3.44 8.24
C ARG A 78 18.60 4.89 7.88
N THR A 79 18.97 5.69 8.86
CA THR A 79 19.44 7.06 8.65
C THR A 79 20.92 7.06 8.31
N PHE A 80 21.40 8.16 7.72
CA PHE A 80 22.79 8.30 7.26
C PHE A 80 23.82 8.10 8.39
N PHE A 81 23.46 8.43 9.63
CA PHE A 81 24.28 8.24 10.83
C PHE A 81 24.12 6.86 11.50
N GLY A 82 23.52 5.88 10.80
CA GLY A 82 23.34 4.53 11.34
C GLY A 82 22.16 4.35 12.30
N PHE A 83 21.44 5.42 12.68
CA PHE A 83 20.25 5.29 13.52
C PHE A 83 19.11 4.61 12.76
N ARG A 84 18.42 3.69 13.42
CA ARG A 84 17.22 3.02 12.93
C ARG A 84 16.00 3.85 13.37
N ARG A 85 15.22 4.31 12.40
CA ARG A 85 13.92 4.92 12.68
C ARG A 85 12.81 3.94 12.34
N PRO A 86 11.77 3.82 13.19
CA PRO A 86 10.60 3.02 12.87
C PRO A 86 9.97 3.56 11.58
N LEU A 87 9.72 2.64 10.65
CA LEU A 87 9.08 2.94 9.39
C LEU A 87 7.57 2.77 9.60
N ALA A 88 6.79 3.83 9.45
CA ALA A 88 5.34 3.75 9.54
C ALA A 88 4.80 2.84 8.42
N ARG A 89 3.81 2.01 8.75
CA ARG A 89 3.21 1.05 7.82
C ARG A 89 1.71 1.00 7.99
N MET A 90 1.06 0.71 6.88
CA MET A 90 -0.32 0.28 6.84
C MET A 90 -0.36 -1.25 6.77
N ILE A 91 -1.26 -1.83 7.56
CA ILE A 91 -1.64 -3.24 7.55
C ILE A 91 -3.12 -3.32 7.18
N GLY A 92 -3.50 -4.25 6.31
CA GLY A 92 -4.91 -4.52 6.07
C GLY A 92 -5.16 -5.52 4.96
N GLY A 93 -6.43 -5.85 4.78
CA GLY A 93 -6.88 -6.75 3.71
C GLY A 93 -6.61 -8.23 3.93
N PRO A 94 -6.96 -9.07 2.94
CA PRO A 94 -6.82 -10.52 3.02
C PRO A 94 -5.37 -10.92 3.28
N GLY A 95 -5.11 -11.72 4.32
CA GLY A 95 -3.75 -12.19 4.63
C GLY A 95 -2.80 -11.10 5.13
N ASN A 96 -3.32 -10.06 5.80
CA ASN A 96 -2.53 -9.04 6.52
C ASN A 96 -1.50 -8.33 5.64
N ALA A 97 -1.93 -7.79 4.49
CA ALA A 97 -1.01 -7.11 3.58
C ALA A 97 -0.32 -5.92 4.25
N VAL A 98 0.98 -5.76 4.02
CA VAL A 98 1.81 -4.72 4.67
C VAL A 98 2.49 -3.83 3.64
N ILE A 99 2.26 -2.52 3.71
CA ILE A 99 2.95 -1.52 2.89
C ILE A 99 3.47 -0.38 3.77
N CYS A 100 4.72 0.03 3.54
CA CYS A 100 5.33 1.13 4.27
C CYS A 100 5.00 2.51 3.69
N ALA A 101 5.18 3.54 4.50
CA ALA A 101 4.99 4.94 4.11
C ALA A 101 5.75 5.31 2.82
N ASP A 102 7.04 4.97 2.71
CA ASP A 102 7.83 5.25 1.49
C ASP A 102 7.23 4.61 0.23
N CYS A 103 6.70 3.38 0.34
CA CYS A 103 6.07 2.69 -0.79
C CYS A 103 4.69 3.27 -1.11
N LEU A 104 3.95 3.74 -0.11
CA LEU A 104 2.69 4.46 -0.28
C LEU A 104 2.91 5.81 -0.99
N ASP A 105 3.91 6.58 -0.59
CA ASP A 105 4.25 7.85 -1.24
C ASP A 105 4.61 7.62 -2.71
N ARG A 106 5.49 6.65 -2.99
CA ARG A 106 5.84 6.28 -4.37
C ARG A 106 4.63 5.78 -5.16
N ALA A 107 3.70 5.08 -4.52
CA ALA A 107 2.48 4.63 -5.16
C ALA A 107 1.58 5.80 -5.57
N GLY A 108 1.42 6.77 -4.67
CA GLY A 108 0.71 8.02 -4.93
C GLY A 108 1.31 8.77 -6.13
N ASP A 109 2.63 8.87 -6.19
CA ASP A 109 3.32 9.52 -7.31
C ASP A 109 3.07 8.80 -8.65
N VAL A 110 3.14 7.47 -8.67
CA VAL A 110 2.88 6.68 -9.88
C VAL A 110 1.43 6.86 -10.35
N LEU A 111 0.47 6.80 -9.44
CA LEU A 111 -0.95 6.99 -9.75
C LEU A 111 -1.23 8.41 -10.24
N ASN A 112 -0.68 9.42 -9.57
CA ASN A 112 -0.80 10.82 -9.99
C ASN A 112 -0.22 11.06 -11.39
N ARG A 113 0.93 10.46 -11.72
CA ARG A 113 1.50 10.54 -13.08
C ARG A 113 0.60 9.88 -14.11
N ALA A 114 0.03 8.72 -13.80
CA ALA A 114 -0.87 8.01 -14.72
C ALA A 114 -2.15 8.81 -15.00
N LEU A 115 -2.69 9.50 -13.99
CA LEU A 115 -3.89 10.35 -14.14
C LEU A 115 -3.62 11.60 -14.97
N ARG A 116 -2.43 12.20 -14.90
CA ARG A 116 -2.05 13.40 -15.66
C ARG A 116 -1.69 13.14 -17.13
N GLN A 117 -1.54 11.88 -17.53
CA GLN A 117 -1.21 11.49 -18.90
C GLN A 117 -2.46 11.14 -19.74
N ARG A 118 -3.66 11.46 -19.24
CA ARG A 118 -4.93 11.46 -19.99
C ARG A 118 -5.31 12.89 -20.34
#